data_AF-A0AAE0R0Y1-F1
#
_entry.id   AF-A0AAE0R0Y1-F1
#
_cell.length_a   1.000
_cell.length_b   1.000
_cell.length_c   1.000
_cell.angle_alpha   90.00
_cell.angle_beta   90.00
_cell.angle_gamma   90.00
#
_symmetry.space_group_name_H-M   'P 1'
#
loop_
_entity.id
_entity.type
_entity.pdbx_description
1 polymer ?
#
loop_
_entity_poly.entity_id
_entity_poly.type
_entity_poly.pdbx_seq_one_letter_code
_entity_poly.pdbx_strand_id
1 'polypeptide(L)'
;MEQTVEMEAAVLRGFLTEREGYEWKHSFFNTTDGGPLLQRVFEGDFEAVLLSVPVLEMLSGEPEQDENIESYLQRCIITYLSTNEEETKRD
;
A
#
# COMPACT_ATOMS: atom_id res chain seq x y z
N MET A 1 -15.25 9.87 -2.61
CA MET A 1 -14.26 10.56 -3.47
C MET A 1 -13.41 11.55 -2.69
N GLU A 2 -13.94 12.25 -1.66
CA GLU A 2 -13.09 13.14 -0.83
C GLU A 2 -12.07 12.38 0.05
N GLN A 3 -12.46 11.24 0.64
CA GLN A 3 -11.57 10.44 1.50
C GLN A 3 -10.33 9.88 0.79
N THR A 4 -10.42 9.55 -0.51
CA THR A 4 -9.28 9.04 -1.29
C THR A 4 -8.25 10.13 -1.54
N VAL A 5 -8.69 11.38 -1.76
CA VAL A 5 -7.81 12.52 -1.98
C VAL A 5 -7.07 12.91 -0.69
N GLU A 6 -7.76 12.86 0.46
CA GLU A 6 -7.13 13.11 1.75
C GLU A 6 -6.07 12.05 2.10
N MET A 7 -6.34 10.78 1.77
CA MET A 7 -5.39 9.68 1.98
C MET A 7 -4.15 9.82 1.09
N GLU A 8 -4.31 10.08 -0.21
CA GLU A 8 -3.19 10.33 -1.13
C GLU A 8 -2.35 11.53 -0.70
N ALA A 9 -3.01 12.63 -0.33
CA ALA A 9 -2.32 13.82 0.15
C ALA A 9 -1.50 13.53 1.40
N ALA A 10 -2.06 12.80 2.36
CA ALA A 10 -1.36 12.40 3.57
C ALA A 10 -0.14 11.53 3.21
N VAL A 11 -0.31 10.51 2.35
CA VAL A 11 0.79 9.59 1.98
C VAL A 11 1.96 10.34 1.34
N LEU A 12 1.68 11.31 0.48
CA LEU A 12 2.70 12.06 -0.25
C LEU A 12 3.40 13.13 0.59
N ARG A 13 2.72 13.72 1.59
CA ARG A 13 3.24 14.88 2.36
C ARG A 13 3.54 14.58 3.84
N GLY A 14 3.10 13.43 4.35
CA GLY A 14 3.03 13.14 5.78
C GLY A 14 1.89 13.87 6.50
N PHE A 15 1.78 13.68 7.82
CA PHE A 15 0.86 14.47 8.65
C PHE A 15 1.50 15.82 9.02
N LEU A 16 0.77 16.92 8.88
CA LEU A 16 1.29 18.25 9.27
C LEU A 16 1.24 18.47 10.77
N THR A 17 0.30 17.80 11.45
CA THR A 17 0.09 17.93 12.88
C THR A 17 -0.15 16.57 13.53
N GLU A 18 0.22 16.44 14.81
CA GLU A 18 -0.04 15.24 15.61
C GLU A 18 -1.54 14.93 15.72
N ARG A 19 -2.37 15.97 15.73
CA ARG A 19 -3.84 15.84 15.79
C ARG A 19 -4.40 15.20 14.52
N GLU A 20 -3.93 15.61 13.34
CA GLU A 20 -4.33 14.96 12.08
C GLU A 20 -3.93 13.50 12.06
N GLY A 21 -2.70 13.17 12.48
CA GLY A 21 -2.26 11.79 12.61
C GLY A 21 -3.11 10.97 13.58
N TYR A 22 -3.55 11.56 14.70
CA TYR A 22 -4.42 10.91 15.68
C TYR A 22 -5.83 10.65 15.15
N GLU A 23 -6.49 11.66 14.58
CA GLU A 23 -7.83 11.53 13.97
C GLU A 23 -7.83 10.50 12.85
N TRP A 24 -6.78 10.51 12.02
CA TRP A 24 -6.59 9.56 10.93
C TRP A 24 -6.33 8.14 11.46
N LYS A 25 -5.53 8.01 12.53
CA LYS A 25 -5.33 6.73 13.24
C LYS A 25 -6.64 6.13 13.76
N HIS A 26 -7.61 6.95 14.13
CA HIS A 26 -8.91 6.47 14.62
C HIS A 26 -9.94 6.19 13.53
N SER A 27 -9.83 6.83 12.36
CA SER A 27 -10.81 6.68 11.28
C SER A 27 -10.51 5.52 10.32
N PHE A 28 -9.24 5.26 9.99
CA PHE A 28 -8.85 4.26 8.98
C PHE A 28 -8.40 2.90 9.55
N PHE A 29 -7.86 2.85 10.77
CA PHE A 29 -7.31 1.62 11.36
C PHE A 29 -8.34 0.61 11.85
N ASN A 30 -9.63 0.95 11.77
CA ASN A 30 -10.71 -0.03 11.97
C ASN A 30 -10.87 -0.99 10.78
N THR A 31 -10.06 -0.86 9.72
CA THR A 31 -9.99 -1.83 8.62
C THR A 31 -8.92 -2.89 8.93
N THR A 32 -9.35 -4.15 9.03
CA THR A 32 -8.60 -5.24 9.67
C THR A 32 -7.27 -5.60 9.02
N ASP A 33 -7.09 -5.35 7.71
CA ASP A 33 -5.94 -5.89 6.98
C ASP A 33 -4.96 -4.81 6.44
N GLY A 34 -5.42 -3.59 6.20
CA GLY A 34 -4.60 -2.53 5.57
C GLY A 34 -3.99 -1.50 6.53
N GLY A 35 -4.59 -1.31 7.71
CA GLY A 35 -4.23 -0.25 8.66
C GLY A 35 -2.76 -0.29 9.12
N PRO A 36 -2.25 -1.43 9.61
CA PRO A 36 -0.89 -1.51 10.15
C PRO A 36 0.21 -1.20 9.13
N LEU A 37 0.06 -1.64 7.88
CA LEU A 37 1.05 -1.38 6.83
C LEU A 37 1.05 0.10 6.43
N LEU A 38 -0.14 0.68 6.30
CA LEU A 38 -0.30 2.09 5.95
C LEU A 38 0.26 3.01 7.05
N GLN A 39 0.18 2.62 8.33
CA GLN A 39 0.88 3.33 9.41
C GLN A 39 2.39 3.45 9.19
N ARG A 40 3.03 2.35 8.78
CA ARG A 40 4.48 2.30 8.58
C ARG A 40 4.91 3.22 7.45
N VAL A 41 4.10 3.30 6.38
CA VAL A 41 4.29 4.28 5.29
C VAL A 41 4.31 5.70 5.85
N PHE A 42 3.38 6.05 6.73
CA PHE A 42 3.31 7.39 7.33
C PHE A 42 4.43 7.69 8.32
N GLU A 43 4.90 6.69 9.05
CA GLU A 43 6.01 6.81 9.99
C GLU A 43 7.36 6.87 9.27
N GLY A 44 7.38 6.71 7.93
CA GLY A 44 8.59 6.68 7.11
C GLY A 44 9.39 5.38 7.27
N ASP A 45 8.79 4.36 7.88
CA ASP A 45 9.41 3.06 8.13
C ASP A 45 9.25 2.15 6.90
N PHE A 46 9.86 2.58 5.79
CA PHE A 46 9.77 1.89 4.50
C PHE A 46 10.44 0.52 4.51
N GLU A 47 11.41 0.30 5.40
CA GLU A 47 12.02 -1.02 5.60
C GLU A 47 10.97 -2.02 6.12
N ALA A 48 10.22 -1.66 7.16
CA ALA A 48 9.14 -2.51 7.66
C ALA A 48 8.03 -2.74 6.62
N VAL A 49 7.75 -1.74 5.77
CA VAL A 49 6.79 -1.88 4.66
C VAL A 49 7.29 -2.90 3.64
N LEU A 50 8.53 -2.73 3.15
CA LEU A 50 9.13 -3.60 2.14
C LEU A 50 9.31 -5.05 2.62
N LEU A 51 9.53 -5.24 3.93
CA LEU A 51 9.65 -6.57 4.54
C LEU A 51 8.31 -7.20 4.95
N SER A 52 7.20 -6.51 4.75
CA SER A 52 5.88 -7.06 5.07
C SER A 52 5.50 -8.17 4.09
N VAL A 53 4.87 -9.24 4.59
CA VAL A 53 4.46 -10.40 3.78
C VAL A 53 3.64 -9.99 2.55
N PRO A 54 2.62 -9.11 2.63
CA PRO A 54 1.83 -8.74 1.45
C PRO A 54 2.65 -8.01 0.38
N VAL A 55 3.62 -7.18 0.79
CA VAL A 55 4.49 -6.45 -0.15
C VAL A 55 5.51 -7.40 -0.79
N LEU A 56 6.06 -8.34 -0.02
CA LEU A 56 6.96 -9.37 -0.54
C LEU A 56 6.25 -10.31 -1.53
N GLU A 57 5.01 -10.70 -1.24
CA GLU A 57 4.18 -11.50 -2.14
C GLU A 57 3.82 -10.72 -3.41
N MET A 58 3.48 -9.43 -3.30
CA MET A 58 3.26 -8.56 -4.45
C MET A 58 4.52 -8.46 -5.33
N LEU A 59 5.72 -8.40 -4.73
CA LEU A 59 7.01 -8.26 -5.41
C LEU A 59 7.67 -9.61 -5.73
N SER A 60 6.96 -10.74 -5.63
CA SER A 60 7.58 -12.05 -5.80
C SER A 60 7.85 -12.45 -7.26
N GLY A 61 7.51 -11.60 -8.23
CA GLY A 61 7.72 -11.87 -9.65
C GLY A 61 9.20 -11.80 -10.06
N GLU A 62 9.63 -12.66 -10.98
CA GLU A 62 10.94 -12.53 -11.60
C GLU A 62 10.94 -11.37 -12.62
N PRO A 63 12.02 -10.56 -12.67
CA PRO A 63 12.17 -9.53 -13.68
C PRO A 63 12.36 -10.15 -15.07
N GLU A 64 11.77 -9.53 -16.08
CA GLU A 64 11.97 -9.94 -17.47
C GLU A 64 13.33 -9.45 -17.99
N GLN A 65 13.83 -10.09 -19.06
CA GLN A 65 15.10 -9.69 -19.67
C GLN A 65 15.00 -8.25 -20.21
N ASP A 66 15.98 -7.42 -19.85
CA ASP A 66 16.07 -5.99 -20.20
C ASP A 66 14.90 -5.13 -19.67
N GLU A 67 14.13 -5.63 -18.70
CA GLU A 67 13.07 -4.88 -18.04
C GLU A 67 13.65 -3.82 -17.09
N ASN A 68 13.14 -2.59 -17.19
CA ASN A 68 13.51 -1.54 -16.25
C ASN A 68 12.69 -1.68 -14.95
N ILE A 69 13.17 -1.03 -13.88
CA ILE A 69 12.57 -1.13 -12.55
C ILE A 69 11.11 -0.64 -12.51
N GLU A 70 10.75 0.39 -13.29
CA GLU A 70 9.38 0.93 -13.31
C GLU A 70 8.41 -0.07 -13.94
N SER A 71 8.79 -0.67 -15.07
CA SER A 71 8.01 -1.70 -15.74
C SER A 71 7.83 -2.96 -14.88
N TYR A 72 8.90 -3.38 -14.21
CA TYR A 72 8.85 -4.50 -13.25
C TYR A 72 7.85 -4.24 -12.12
N LEU A 73 7.98 -3.10 -11.43
CA LEU A 73 7.10 -2.76 -10.30
C LEU A 73 5.64 -2.61 -10.76
N GLN A 74 5.42 -1.96 -11.91
CA GLN A 74 4.08 -1.81 -12.47
C GLN A 74 3.45 -3.18 -12.76
N ARG A 75 4.20 -4.11 -13.35
CA ARG A 75 3.74 -5.46 -13.65
C ARG A 75 3.38 -6.22 -12.38
N CYS A 76 4.25 -6.21 -11.37
CA CYS A 76 3.99 -6.81 -10.05
C CYS A 76 2.69 -6.29 -9.41
N ILE A 77 2.48 -4.96 -9.40
CA ILE A 77 1.27 -4.34 -8.85
C ILE A 77 0.02 -4.76 -9.62
N ILE A 78 0.07 -4.71 -10.97
CA ILE A 78 -1.05 -5.12 -11.82
C ILE A 78 -1.40 -6.58 -11.56
N THR A 79 -0.41 -7.47 -11.54
CA THR A 79 -0.61 -8.90 -11.27
C THR A 79 -1.28 -9.11 -9.92
N TYR A 80 -0.77 -8.49 -8.85
CA TYR A 80 -1.34 -8.61 -7.51
C TYR A 80 -2.81 -8.17 -7.47
N LEU A 81 -3.14 -7.02 -8.06
CA LEU A 81 -4.51 -6.50 -8.10
C LEU A 81 -5.46 -7.41 -8.92
N SER A 82 -5.01 -7.91 -10.07
CA SER A 82 -5.82 -8.80 -10.90
C SER A 82 -6.08 -10.17 -10.28
N THR A 83 -5.14 -10.67 -9.47
CA THR A 83 -5.30 -11.97 -8.80
C THR A 83 -6.38 -11.91 -7.71
N ASN A 84 -6.49 -10.76 -7.03
CA ASN A 84 -7.47 -10.52 -5.97
C ASN A 84 -8.92 -10.36 -6.51
N GLU A 85 -9.08 -9.89 -7.75
CA GLU A 85 -10.38 -9.81 -8.44
C GLU A 85 -10.92 -11.19 -8.86
N GLU A 86 -10.05 -12.17 -9.10
CA GLU A 86 -10.40 -13.54 -9.47
C GLU A 86 -10.84 -14.40 -8.26
N GLU A 87 -10.39 -14.06 -7.05
CA GLU A 87 -10.82 -14.73 -5.81
C GLU A 87 -12.17 -14.20 -5.32
N THR A 88 -12.44 -12.90 -5.45
CA THR A 88 -13.74 -12.28 -5.06
C THR A 88 -14.92 -12.64 -5.96
N LYS A 89 -14.69 -13.23 -7.15
CA LYS A 89 -15.75 -13.75 -8.05
C LYS A 89 -16.13 -15.21 -7.79
N ARG A 90 -15.39 -15.93 -6.95
CA ARG A 90 -15.59 -17.36 -6.68
C ARG A 90 -16.39 -17.67 -5.42
N ASP A 91 -16.86 -16.63 -4.71
CA ASP A 91 -17.79 -16.72 -3.58
C ASP A 91 -19.20 -16.21 -3.93
#